data_AF-S9WZ37-F1
#
_entry.id   AF-S9WZ37-F1
#
_cell.length_a   1.000
_cell.length_b   1.000
_cell.length_c   1.000
_cell.angle_alpha   90.00
_cell.angle_beta   90.00
_cell.angle_gamma   90.00
#
_symmetry.space_group_name_H-M   'P 1'
#
loop_
_entity.id
_entity.type
_entity.pdbx_description
1 polymer ?
#
loop_
_entity_poly.entity_id
_entity_poly.type
_entity_poly.pdbx_seq_one_letter_code
_entity_poly.pdbx_strand_id
1 'polypeptide(L)'
;MPLDLVGKLHRTIYITNVGADDVEDLVQLMLARCGAVEAWDYDGDRATVVFQSMNSMSTALAFDGMTFVDLSRRIVVWKASDPPPPEATSQLRISAPATTAPVDEAELEERRAVRRERVAALAELMDATKDAAKNSLEVDNAKKLDALCYRQLKALCVLTEFALAKKEKELESATAQEGGGLKRARPVS
;
A
#
# COMPACT_ATOMS: atom_id res chain seq x y z
N MET A 1 4.82 -28.66 -13.12
CA MET A 1 3.57 -29.46 -13.15
C MET A 1 2.75 -28.91 -14.30
N PRO A 2 2.24 -29.73 -15.23
CA PRO A 2 1.45 -29.20 -16.33
C PRO A 2 0.20 -28.49 -15.76
N LEU A 3 0.05 -27.21 -16.07
CA LEU A 3 -1.09 -26.42 -15.62
C LEU A 3 -2.37 -26.95 -16.24
N ASP A 4 -3.32 -27.33 -15.40
CA ASP A 4 -4.66 -27.70 -15.83
C ASP A 4 -5.46 -26.42 -16.15
N LEU A 5 -5.42 -26.01 -17.42
CA LEU A 5 -6.06 -24.80 -17.94
C LEU A 5 -7.58 -24.98 -18.19
N VAL A 6 -8.11 -26.18 -17.95
CA VAL A 6 -9.52 -26.51 -18.23
C VAL A 6 -10.44 -25.74 -17.29
N GLY A 7 -11.23 -24.82 -17.85
CA GLY A 7 -12.21 -24.02 -17.11
C GLY A 7 -11.70 -22.70 -16.53
N LYS A 8 -10.39 -22.40 -16.61
CA LYS A 8 -9.79 -21.18 -16.01
C LYS A 8 -9.38 -20.09 -17.02
N LEU A 9 -9.70 -20.28 -18.30
CA LEU A 9 -9.38 -19.35 -19.41
C LEU A 9 -9.83 -17.89 -19.15
N HIS A 10 -10.91 -17.70 -18.39
CA HIS A 10 -11.45 -16.40 -18.03
C HIS A 10 -10.68 -15.69 -16.89
N ARG A 11 -9.63 -16.33 -16.34
CA ARG A 11 -8.75 -15.80 -15.27
C ARG A 11 -7.26 -15.87 -15.62
N THR A 12 -6.94 -16.28 -16.84
CA THR A 12 -5.57 -16.51 -17.30
C THR A 12 -5.09 -15.41 -18.22
N ILE A 13 -3.84 -15.02 -18.06
CA ILE A 13 -3.16 -14.02 -18.85
C ILE A 13 -1.89 -14.62 -19.44
N TYR A 14 -1.64 -14.26 -20.69
CA TYR A 14 -0.42 -14.56 -21.41
C TYR A 14 0.45 -13.32 -21.47
N ILE A 15 1.73 -13.53 -21.26
CA ILE A 15 2.75 -12.49 -21.24
C ILE A 15 3.87 -12.94 -22.16
N THR A 16 4.30 -12.08 -23.08
CA THR A 16 5.44 -12.34 -23.98
C THR A 16 6.52 -11.28 -23.84
N ASN A 17 7.69 -11.57 -24.42
CA ASN A 17 8.90 -10.74 -24.35
C ASN A 17 9.52 -10.61 -22.95
N VAL A 18 9.32 -11.62 -22.10
CA VAL A 18 9.92 -11.69 -20.76
C VAL A 18 11.02 -12.75 -20.77
N GLY A 19 12.22 -12.38 -20.35
CA GLY A 19 13.32 -13.32 -20.18
C GLY A 19 12.99 -14.30 -19.05
N ALA A 20 13.43 -15.56 -19.18
CA ALA A 20 13.15 -16.62 -18.20
C ALA A 20 13.47 -16.21 -16.76
N ASP A 21 14.53 -15.41 -16.60
CA ASP A 21 15.03 -14.92 -15.33
C ASP A 21 14.19 -13.77 -14.72
N ASP A 22 13.35 -13.10 -15.51
CA ASP A 22 12.56 -11.92 -15.12
C ASP A 22 11.08 -12.28 -14.91
N VAL A 23 10.65 -13.49 -15.28
CA VAL A 23 9.27 -13.95 -15.12
C VAL A 23 8.89 -14.04 -13.65
N GLU A 24 9.79 -14.54 -12.80
CA GLU A 24 9.53 -14.65 -11.36
C GLU A 24 9.36 -13.28 -10.70
N ASP A 25 10.21 -12.32 -11.06
CA ASP A 25 10.15 -10.94 -10.58
C ASP A 25 8.87 -10.25 -11.06
N LEU A 26 8.48 -10.50 -12.32
CA LEU A 26 7.23 -10.01 -12.87
C LEU A 26 6.01 -10.63 -12.16
N VAL A 27 6.03 -11.93 -11.88
CA VAL A 27 4.96 -12.63 -11.15
C VAL A 27 4.86 -12.11 -9.71
N GLN A 28 5.97 -11.85 -9.02
CA GLN A 28 5.96 -11.22 -7.70
C GLN A 28 5.37 -9.81 -7.74
N LEU A 29 5.74 -9.02 -8.75
CA LEU A 29 5.19 -7.68 -8.96
C LEU A 29 3.68 -7.72 -9.23
N MET A 30 3.22 -8.70 -10.03
CA MET A 30 1.79 -8.93 -10.24
C MET A 30 1.10 -9.41 -8.96
N LEU A 31 1.74 -10.22 -8.13
CA LEU A 31 1.18 -10.65 -6.85
C LEU A 31 1.02 -9.47 -5.89
N ALA A 32 1.99 -8.55 -5.86
CA ALA A 32 1.95 -7.34 -5.04
C ALA A 32 0.90 -6.32 -5.50
N ARG A 33 0.65 -6.20 -6.81
CA ARG A 33 -0.19 -5.13 -7.38
C ARG A 33 -1.56 -5.59 -7.90
N CYS A 34 -1.67 -6.80 -8.43
CA CYS A 34 -2.88 -7.34 -9.02
C CYS A 34 -3.62 -8.30 -8.08
N GLY A 35 -2.94 -8.90 -7.09
CA GLY A 35 -3.52 -9.78 -6.08
C GLY A 35 -3.10 -11.25 -6.23
N ALA A 36 -3.78 -12.15 -5.51
CA ALA A 36 -3.36 -13.54 -5.36
C ALA A 36 -3.30 -14.31 -6.70
N VAL A 37 -2.12 -14.81 -7.02
CA VAL A 37 -1.82 -15.69 -8.16
C VAL A 37 -2.02 -17.14 -7.71
N GLU A 38 -2.80 -17.92 -8.47
CA GLU A 38 -3.07 -19.32 -8.18
C GLU A 38 -1.93 -20.21 -8.69
N ALA A 39 -1.49 -19.96 -9.92
CA ALA A 39 -0.41 -20.69 -10.55
C ALA A 39 0.21 -19.87 -11.69
N TRP A 40 1.47 -20.14 -11.99
CA TRP A 40 2.17 -19.55 -13.12
C TRP A 40 3.08 -20.62 -13.75
N ASP A 41 3.29 -20.51 -15.06
CA ASP A 41 4.17 -21.41 -15.82
C ASP A 41 4.84 -20.64 -16.95
N TYR A 42 6.03 -21.07 -17.34
CA TYR A 42 6.83 -20.43 -18.37
C TYR A 42 7.26 -21.44 -19.43
N ASP A 43 6.72 -21.28 -20.64
CA ASP A 43 7.00 -22.15 -21.79
C ASP A 43 8.23 -21.68 -22.59
N GLY A 44 9.18 -20.97 -21.98
CA GLY A 44 10.42 -20.49 -22.64
C GLY A 44 10.26 -19.22 -23.48
N ASP A 45 9.04 -18.91 -23.93
CA ASP A 45 8.76 -17.77 -24.82
C ASP A 45 7.52 -16.97 -24.36
N ARG A 46 6.68 -17.61 -23.54
CA ARG A 46 5.48 -17.04 -22.95
C ARG A 46 5.38 -17.42 -21.48
N ALA A 47 5.07 -16.45 -20.63
CA ALA A 47 4.62 -16.70 -19.28
C ALA A 47 3.10 -16.77 -19.24
N THR A 48 2.58 -17.79 -18.58
CA THR A 48 1.15 -17.98 -18.31
C THR A 48 0.94 -17.70 -16.83
N VAL A 49 0.00 -16.81 -16.50
CA VAL A 49 -0.33 -16.46 -15.12
C VAL A 49 -1.82 -16.65 -14.90
N VAL A 50 -2.17 -17.43 -13.89
CA VAL A 50 -3.55 -17.74 -13.50
C VAL A 50 -3.87 -16.97 -12.22
N PHE A 51 -4.82 -16.06 -12.28
CA PHE A 51 -5.26 -15.30 -11.11
C PHE A 51 -6.42 -15.99 -10.39
N GLN A 52 -6.48 -15.86 -9.06
CA GLN A 52 -7.61 -16.38 -8.29
C GLN A 52 -8.90 -15.58 -8.54
N SER A 53 -8.78 -14.26 -8.75
CA SER A 53 -9.90 -13.34 -8.93
C SER A 53 -9.95 -12.76 -10.34
N MET A 54 -11.16 -12.60 -10.88
CA MET A 54 -11.40 -11.96 -12.17
C MET A 54 -11.11 -10.45 -12.13
N ASN A 55 -11.23 -9.82 -10.96
CA ASN A 55 -10.93 -8.39 -10.79
C ASN A 55 -9.44 -8.08 -10.94
N SER A 56 -8.56 -9.07 -10.71
CA SER A 56 -7.12 -8.97 -10.89
C SER A 56 -6.71 -8.93 -12.37
N MET A 57 -7.62 -9.29 -13.28
CA MET A 57 -7.34 -9.33 -14.71
C MET A 57 -7.32 -7.95 -15.35
N SER A 58 -8.20 -7.04 -14.91
CA SER A 58 -8.24 -5.66 -15.45
C SER A 58 -7.01 -4.86 -15.03
N THR A 59 -6.52 -5.07 -13.82
CA THR A 59 -5.28 -4.46 -13.34
C THR A 59 -4.05 -5.07 -14.01
N ALA A 60 -4.05 -6.38 -14.26
CA ALA A 60 -2.96 -7.04 -14.97
C ALA A 60 -2.88 -6.66 -16.46
N LEU A 61 -4.01 -6.37 -17.13
CA LEU A 61 -4.00 -5.80 -18.48
C LEU A 61 -3.38 -4.39 -18.54
N ALA A 62 -3.37 -3.65 -17.44
CA ALA A 62 -2.68 -2.36 -17.41
C ALA A 62 -1.13 -2.49 -17.48
N PHE A 63 -0.60 -3.73 -17.44
CA PHE A 63 0.82 -4.02 -17.65
C PHE A 63 1.18 -4.19 -19.11
N ASP A 64 0.20 -4.16 -20.01
CA ASP A 64 0.46 -4.17 -21.44
C ASP A 64 1.24 -2.91 -21.87
N GLY A 65 2.34 -3.11 -22.60
CA GLY A 65 3.21 -2.04 -23.07
C GLY A 65 4.24 -1.53 -22.06
N MET A 66 4.31 -2.09 -20.84
CA MET A 66 5.35 -1.71 -19.88
C MET A 66 6.70 -2.33 -20.22
N THR A 67 7.77 -1.53 -20.09
CA THR A 67 9.15 -2.02 -20.15
C THR A 67 9.56 -2.51 -18.76
N PHE A 68 9.98 -3.76 -18.64
CA PHE A 68 10.37 -4.37 -17.37
C PHE A 68 11.81 -4.86 -17.47
N VAL A 69 12.65 -4.39 -16.54
CA VAL A 69 14.09 -4.70 -16.39
C VAL A 69 14.97 -4.27 -17.58
N ASP A 70 14.64 -4.67 -18.80
CA ASP A 70 15.30 -4.25 -20.03
C ASP A 70 14.45 -3.20 -20.76
N LEU A 71 14.91 -1.94 -20.75
CA LEU A 71 14.24 -0.82 -21.43
C LEU A 71 14.12 -1.01 -22.95
N SER A 72 14.82 -2.01 -23.52
CA SER A 72 14.75 -2.34 -24.93
C SER A 72 13.53 -3.18 -25.32
N ARG A 73 12.84 -3.81 -24.35
CA ARG A 73 11.73 -4.74 -24.61
C ARG A 73 10.47 -4.30 -23.88
N ARG A 74 9.37 -4.22 -24.63
CA ARG A 74 8.03 -3.97 -24.08
C ARG A 74 7.34 -5.30 -23.87
N ILE A 75 6.80 -5.48 -22.66
CA ILE A 75 5.97 -6.62 -22.34
C ILE A 75 4.63 -6.44 -23.07
N VAL A 76 4.17 -7.50 -23.71
CA VAL A 76 2.82 -7.57 -24.28
C VAL A 76 2.00 -8.52 -23.43
N VAL A 77 0.85 -8.05 -22.95
CA VAL A 77 -0.02 -8.78 -22.02
C VAL A 77 -1.41 -8.94 -22.64
N TRP A 78 -1.89 -10.18 -22.79
CA TRP A 78 -3.23 -10.42 -23.30
C TRP A 78 -4.00 -11.47 -22.51
N LYS A 79 -5.34 -11.36 -22.55
CA LYS A 79 -6.24 -12.34 -21.95
C LYS A 79 -6.26 -13.61 -22.77
N ALA A 80 -6.31 -14.77 -22.12
CA ALA A 80 -6.42 -16.05 -22.82
C ALA A 80 -7.73 -16.22 -23.60
N SER A 81 -8.76 -15.45 -23.28
CA SER A 81 -10.05 -15.43 -23.99
C SER A 81 -10.02 -14.60 -25.28
N ASP A 82 -9.01 -13.74 -25.47
CA ASP A 82 -8.92 -12.85 -26.61
C ASP A 82 -7.90 -13.38 -27.62
N PRO A 83 -8.15 -13.25 -28.94
CA PRO A 83 -7.22 -13.70 -29.96
C PRO A 83 -5.88 -12.95 -29.82
N PRO A 84 -4.72 -13.63 -30.02
CA PRO A 84 -3.42 -13.04 -29.75
C PRO A 84 -3.17 -11.80 -30.64
N PRO A 85 -2.70 -10.68 -30.07
CA PRO A 85 -2.38 -9.48 -30.83
C PRO A 85 -1.23 -9.72 -31.82
N PRO A 86 -1.17 -8.96 -32.93
CA PRO A 86 -0.22 -9.18 -34.03
C PRO A 86 1.25 -9.07 -33.63
N GLU A 87 1.57 -8.41 -32.50
CA GLU A 87 2.94 -8.36 -31.96
C GLU A 87 3.44 -9.72 -31.44
N ALA A 88 2.54 -10.68 -31.18
CA ALA A 88 2.87 -12.06 -30.82
C ALA A 88 3.02 -13.01 -32.03
N THR A 89 2.75 -12.54 -33.26
CA THR A 89 2.76 -13.41 -34.46
C THR A 89 4.14 -13.84 -34.93
N SER A 90 5.22 -13.38 -34.29
CA SER A 90 6.58 -13.90 -34.51
C SER A 90 6.73 -15.39 -34.12
N GLN A 91 5.78 -15.98 -33.38
CA GLN A 91 5.96 -17.28 -32.73
C GLN A 91 5.18 -18.46 -33.36
N LEU A 92 4.52 -18.28 -34.50
CA LEU A 92 4.00 -19.42 -35.28
C LEU A 92 5.08 -20.04 -36.20
N ARG A 93 6.33 -20.09 -35.75
CA ARG A 93 7.35 -21.00 -36.31
C ARG A 93 7.40 -22.26 -35.43
N ILE A 94 6.62 -23.22 -35.87
CA ILE A 94 6.65 -24.64 -35.49
C ILE A 94 8.09 -25.09 -35.17
N SER A 95 8.27 -25.61 -33.96
CA SER A 95 9.28 -26.60 -33.55
C SER A 95 10.60 -26.60 -34.35
N ALA A 96 11.59 -25.84 -33.87
CA ALA A 96 12.99 -26.17 -34.10
C ALA A 96 13.62 -26.46 -32.72
N PRO A 97 14.39 -27.55 -32.57
CA PRO A 97 15.01 -27.88 -31.29
C PRO A 97 16.02 -26.78 -30.93
N ALA A 98 15.72 -26.01 -29.89
CA ALA A 98 16.65 -25.06 -29.31
C ALA A 98 17.91 -25.83 -28.88
N THR A 99 19.03 -25.49 -29.50
CA THR A 99 20.34 -26.02 -29.12
C THR A 99 20.69 -25.37 -27.78
N THR A 100 20.37 -26.05 -26.67
CA THR A 100 20.79 -25.65 -25.33
C THR A 100 22.30 -25.86 -25.21
N ALA A 101 23.08 -24.79 -25.34
CA ALA A 101 24.43 -24.79 -24.82
C ALA A 101 24.34 -24.98 -23.29
N PRO A 102 25.18 -25.85 -22.69
CA PRO A 102 25.20 -26.01 -21.25
C PRO A 102 25.68 -24.70 -20.62
N VAL A 103 24.78 -24.02 -19.91
CA VAL A 103 25.14 -22.91 -19.04
C VAL A 103 25.69 -23.54 -17.77
N ASP A 104 26.95 -23.25 -17.44
CA ASP A 104 27.62 -23.79 -16.25
C ASP A 104 26.81 -23.45 -15.00
N GLU A 105 26.44 -24.49 -14.23
CA GLU A 105 25.60 -24.37 -13.02
C GLU A 105 26.23 -23.43 -11.98
N ALA A 106 27.55 -23.33 -11.94
CA ALA A 106 28.30 -22.41 -11.07
C ALA A 106 28.01 -20.93 -11.38
N GLU A 107 27.90 -20.56 -12.66
CA GLU A 107 27.63 -19.17 -13.07
C GLU A 107 26.17 -18.79 -12.77
N LEU A 108 25.25 -19.76 -12.84
CA LEU A 108 23.86 -19.61 -12.42
C LEU A 108 23.72 -19.42 -10.90
N GLU A 109 24.51 -20.14 -10.11
CA GLU A 109 24.51 -20.00 -8.65
C GLU A 109 25.07 -18.66 -8.17
N GLU A 110 26.16 -18.17 -8.78
CA GLU A 110 26.73 -16.85 -8.49
C GLU A 110 25.73 -15.73 -8.84
N ARG A 111 25.04 -15.84 -9.97
CA ARG A 111 24.00 -14.88 -10.36
C ARG A 111 22.81 -14.90 -9.40
N ARG A 112 22.41 -16.08 -8.91
CA ARG A 112 21.36 -16.22 -7.88
C ARG A 112 21.79 -15.66 -6.53
N ALA A 113 23.08 -15.72 -6.18
CA ALA A 113 23.61 -15.13 -4.94
C ALA A 113 23.58 -13.60 -5.01
N VAL A 114 24.11 -13.01 -6.09
CA VAL A 114 24.08 -11.56 -6.33
C VAL A 114 22.63 -11.04 -6.39
N ARG A 115 21.70 -11.81 -6.96
CA ARG A 115 20.27 -11.47 -6.97
C ARG A 115 19.67 -11.49 -5.56
N ARG A 116 19.98 -12.49 -4.74
CA ARG A 116 19.51 -12.55 -3.33
C ARG A 116 20.00 -11.37 -2.52
N GLU A 117 21.25 -10.95 -2.72
CA GLU A 117 21.81 -9.76 -2.07
C GLU A 117 21.10 -8.47 -2.50
N ARG A 118 20.80 -8.32 -3.81
CA ARG A 118 20.04 -7.17 -4.31
C ARG A 118 18.61 -7.13 -3.74
N VAL A 119 17.94 -8.27 -3.67
CA VAL A 119 16.58 -8.36 -3.11
C VAL A 119 16.59 -8.06 -1.61
N ALA A 120 17.58 -8.55 -0.87
CA ALA A 120 17.74 -8.24 0.55
C ALA A 120 17.95 -6.73 0.77
N ALA A 121 18.84 -6.11 -0.02
CA ALA A 121 19.09 -4.66 0.06
C ALA A 121 17.84 -3.82 -0.27
N LEU A 122 17.04 -4.24 -1.27
CA LEU A 122 15.78 -3.58 -1.61
C LEU A 122 14.72 -3.76 -0.52
N ALA A 123 14.65 -4.94 0.10
CA ALA A 123 13.74 -5.20 1.22
C ALA A 123 14.08 -4.32 2.43
N GLU A 124 15.37 -4.18 2.78
CA GLU A 124 15.82 -3.31 3.86
C GLU A 124 15.48 -1.83 3.60
N LEU A 125 15.69 -1.34 2.37
CA LEU A 125 15.29 0.01 1.97
C LEU A 125 13.78 0.23 2.10
N MET A 126 12.98 -0.76 1.66
CA MET A 126 11.53 -0.68 1.80
C MET A 126 11.09 -0.65 3.26
N ASP A 127 11.67 -1.47 4.12
CA ASP A 127 11.30 -1.49 5.53
C ASP A 127 11.75 -0.21 6.26
N ALA A 128 12.93 0.33 5.93
CA ALA A 128 13.37 1.63 6.42
C ALA A 128 12.39 2.77 6.03
N THR A 129 11.86 2.77 4.80
CA THR A 129 10.87 3.76 4.37
C THR A 129 9.51 3.59 5.07
N LYS A 130 9.08 2.35 5.33
CA LYS A 130 7.86 2.09 6.10
C LYS A 130 7.99 2.58 7.54
N ASP A 131 9.13 2.37 8.17
CA ASP A 131 9.35 2.82 9.55
C ASP A 131 9.47 4.34 9.64
N ALA A 132 10.09 4.99 8.65
CA ALA A 132 10.07 6.44 8.52
C ALA A 132 8.64 7.00 8.37
N ALA A 133 7.80 6.35 7.57
CA ALA A 133 6.40 6.75 7.39
C ALA A 133 5.56 6.56 8.67
N LYS A 134 5.75 5.46 9.41
CA LYS A 134 5.10 5.23 10.71
C LYS A 134 5.50 6.30 11.72
N ASN A 135 6.80 6.58 11.84
CA ASN A 135 7.31 7.61 12.75
C ASN A 135 6.73 8.99 12.41
N SER A 136 6.61 9.34 11.14
CA SER A 136 5.98 10.59 10.71
C SER A 136 4.51 10.66 11.13
N LEU A 137 3.76 9.57 10.97
CA LEU A 137 2.35 9.50 11.34
C LEU A 137 2.15 9.58 12.86
N GLU A 138 3.03 8.95 13.65
CA GLU A 138 3.02 9.04 15.11
C GLU A 138 3.31 10.46 15.60
N VAL A 139 4.29 11.15 15.01
CA VAL A 139 4.61 12.55 15.33
C VAL A 139 3.43 13.47 15.02
N ASP A 140 2.75 13.27 13.90
CA ASP A 140 1.58 14.09 13.54
C ASP A 140 0.37 13.79 14.44
N ASN A 141 0.19 12.55 14.88
CA ASN A 141 -0.84 12.20 15.84
C ASN A 141 -0.57 12.81 17.22
N ALA A 142 0.69 12.81 17.69
CA ALA A 142 1.08 13.47 18.93
C ALA A 142 0.77 14.97 18.90
N LYS A 143 1.15 15.68 17.81
CA LYS A 143 0.83 17.11 17.64
C LYS A 143 -0.67 17.40 17.66
N LYS A 144 -1.49 16.53 17.06
CA LYS A 144 -2.95 16.67 17.07
C LYS A 144 -3.52 16.49 18.47
N LEU A 145 -3.02 15.50 19.23
CA LEU A 145 -3.41 15.29 20.61
C LEU A 145 -3.04 16.50 21.49
N ASP A 146 -1.82 17.02 21.36
CA ASP A 146 -1.38 18.22 22.08
C ASP A 146 -2.28 19.43 21.78
N ALA A 147 -2.62 19.63 20.49
CA ALA A 147 -3.51 20.71 20.08
C ALA A 147 -4.93 20.55 20.66
N LEU A 148 -5.45 19.33 20.77
CA LEU A 148 -6.75 19.05 21.40
C LEU A 148 -6.69 19.31 22.90
N CYS A 149 -5.68 18.81 23.59
CA CYS A 149 -5.46 19.05 25.03
C CYS A 149 -5.37 20.55 25.32
N TYR A 150 -4.65 21.31 24.50
CA TYR A 150 -4.54 22.75 24.66
C TYR A 150 -5.89 23.48 24.48
N ARG A 151 -6.71 23.06 23.51
CA ARG A 151 -8.07 23.61 23.32
C ARG A 151 -8.99 23.28 24.50
N GLN A 152 -8.92 22.06 25.02
CA GLN A 152 -9.69 21.65 26.18
C GLN A 152 -9.28 22.42 27.43
N LEU A 153 -7.97 22.61 27.65
CA LEU A 153 -7.45 23.38 28.77
C LEU A 153 -7.90 24.83 28.70
N LYS A 154 -7.84 25.47 27.52
CA LYS A 154 -8.41 26.81 27.30
C LYS A 154 -9.90 26.88 27.62
N ALA A 155 -10.68 25.91 27.16
CA ALA A 155 -12.12 25.87 27.46
C ALA A 155 -12.39 25.74 28.96
N LEU A 156 -11.60 24.92 29.66
CA LEU A 156 -11.68 24.78 31.12
C LEU A 156 -11.33 26.09 31.83
N CYS A 157 -10.27 26.80 31.42
CA CYS A 157 -9.93 28.10 31.99
C CYS A 157 -11.10 29.10 31.87
N VAL A 158 -11.71 29.21 30.68
CA VAL A 158 -12.86 30.10 30.45
C VAL A 158 -14.05 29.70 31.33
N LEU A 159 -14.34 28.41 31.47
CA LEU A 159 -15.41 27.92 32.34
C LEU A 159 -15.13 28.23 33.82
N THR A 160 -13.87 28.10 34.26
CA THR A 160 -13.48 28.43 35.63
C THR A 160 -13.56 29.93 35.89
N GLU A 161 -13.13 30.78 34.96
CA GLU A 161 -13.28 32.24 35.05
C GLU A 161 -14.75 32.64 35.16
N PHE A 162 -15.62 32.04 34.34
CA PHE A 162 -17.06 32.28 34.41
C PHE A 162 -17.66 31.83 35.75
N ALA A 163 -17.26 30.66 36.26
CA ALA A 163 -17.72 30.16 37.54
C ALA A 163 -17.25 31.05 38.71
N LEU A 164 -16.00 31.54 38.67
CA LEU A 164 -15.48 32.49 39.66
C LEU A 164 -16.24 33.82 39.62
N ALA A 165 -16.40 34.42 38.44
CA ALA A 165 -17.15 35.67 38.29
C ALA A 165 -18.62 35.54 38.75
N LYS A 166 -19.25 34.37 38.54
CA LYS A 166 -20.59 34.09 39.06
C LYS A 166 -20.59 34.04 40.59
N LYS A 167 -19.61 33.36 41.20
CA LYS A 167 -19.48 33.26 42.66
C LYS A 167 -19.16 34.59 43.32
N GLU A 168 -18.33 35.43 42.69
CA GLU A 168 -18.06 36.80 43.14
C GLU A 168 -19.33 37.64 43.16
N LYS A 169 -20.16 37.59 42.11
CA LYS A 169 -21.46 38.28 42.09
C LYS A 169 -22.43 37.76 43.17
N GLU A 170 -22.45 36.44 43.40
CA GLU A 170 -23.24 35.85 44.48
C GLU A 170 -22.77 36.37 45.86
N LEU A 171 -21.45 36.48 46.09
CA LEU A 171 -20.87 37.05 47.31
C LEU A 171 -21.18 38.55 47.47
N GLU A 172 -21.07 39.34 46.41
CA GLU A 172 -21.44 40.75 46.42
C GLU A 172 -22.93 40.95 46.77
N SER A 173 -23.80 40.09 46.23
CA SER A 173 -25.24 40.13 46.55
C SER A 173 -25.56 39.72 48.00
N ALA A 174 -24.85 38.74 48.55
CA ALA A 174 -25.02 38.28 49.93
C ALA A 174 -24.49 39.31 50.95
N THR A 175 -23.32 39.90 50.69
CA THR A 175 -22.73 40.94 51.54
C THR A 175 -23.52 42.26 51.50
N ALA A 176 -24.11 42.62 50.35
CA ALA A 176 -25.04 43.74 50.24
C ALA A 176 -26.33 43.51 51.05
N GLN A 177 -26.81 42.28 51.15
CA GLN A 177 -27.95 41.91 51.99
C GLN A 177 -27.64 42.03 53.49
N GLU A 178 -26.45 41.62 53.93
CA GLU A 178 -26.01 41.74 55.33
C GLU A 178 -25.80 43.22 55.76
N GLY A 179 -25.23 44.06 54.88
CA GLY A 179 -25.10 45.51 55.11
C GLY A 179 -26.43 46.29 55.19
N GLY A 180 -27.51 45.72 54.64
CA GLY A 180 -28.86 46.27 54.72
C GLY A 180 -29.61 45.96 56.04
N GLY A 181 -29.14 44.97 56.80
CA GLY A 181 -29.75 44.55 58.07
C GLY A 181 -29.50 45.48 59.25
N LEU A 182 -28.43 46.29 59.21
CA LEU A 182 -28.01 47.14 60.34
C LEU A 182 -28.72 48.49 60.44
N LYS A 183 -29.58 48.88 59.47
CA LYS A 183 -30.23 50.20 59.45
C LYS A 183 -31.68 50.23 60.00
N ARG A 184 -32.19 49.12 60.55
CA ARG A 184 -33.54 49.08 61.15
C ARG A 184 -33.50 48.82 62.66
N ALA A 185 -32.89 49.72 63.40
CA ALA A 185 -33.17 49.89 64.82
C ALA A 185 -33.40 51.39 65.08
N ARG A 186 -34.65 51.85 64.88
CA ARG A 186 -35.09 53.11 65.49
C ARG A 186 -35.33 52.84 66.98
N PRO A 187 -34.75 53.61 67.91
CA PRO A 187 -35.09 53.47 69.32
C PRO A 187 -36.51 54.00 69.52
N VAL A 188 -37.27 53.23 70.31
CA VAL A 188 -38.59 53.60 70.81
C VAL A 188 -38.39 54.58 71.96
N SER A 189 -38.93 55.79 71.83
CA SER A 189 -39.38 56.65 72.93
C SER A 189 -40.30 57.73 72.39
#